data_AF-A0A947EZD2-F1
#
_entry.id   AF-A0A947EZD2-F1
#
_cell.length_a   1.000
_cell.length_b   1.000
_cell.length_c   1.000
_cell.angle_alpha   90.00
_cell.angle_beta   90.00
_cell.angle_gamma   90.00
#
_symmetry.space_group_name_H-M   'P 1'
#
loop_
_entity.id
_entity.type
_entity.pdbx_description
1 polymer ?
#
loop_
_entity_poly.entity_id
_entity_poly.type
_entity_poly.pdbx_seq_one_letter_code
_entity_poly.pdbx_strand_id
1 'polypeptide(L)' 'QTSHALLTEEERKRQGISDGLIRFSVGIEEADDLIADLEQALKAIGRNKKVMSV' A
#
# COMPACT_ATOMS: atom_id res chain seq x y z
N GLN A 1 -1.63 -15.33 -2.46
CA GLN A 1 -1.35 -14.78 -3.80
C GLN A 1 -2.35 -13.68 -4.09
N THR A 2 -1.94 -12.53 -4.64
CA THR A 2 -2.84 -11.43 -5.01
C THR A 2 -3.28 -11.56 -6.47
N SER A 3 -4.38 -10.90 -6.86
CA SER A 3 -5.02 -11.07 -8.18
C SER A 3 -4.09 -10.85 -9.40
N HIS A 4 -3.00 -10.10 -9.24
CA HIS A 4 -2.05 -9.78 -10.30
C HIS A 4 -0.67 -10.43 -10.10
N ALA A 5 -0.57 -11.38 -9.16
CA ALA A 5 0.68 -12.07 -8.84
C ALA A 5 1.20 -12.97 -9.98
N LEU A 6 0.33 -13.34 -10.92
CA LEU A 6 0.65 -14.19 -12.08
C LEU A 6 0.99 -13.38 -13.34
N LEU A 7 0.83 -12.06 -13.32
CA LEU A 7 1.21 -11.19 -14.44
C LEU A 7 2.72 -10.96 -14.46
N THR A 8 3.29 -10.88 -15.65
CA THR A 8 4.66 -10.38 -15.83
C THR A 8 4.72 -8.88 -15.49
N GLU A 9 5.92 -8.38 -15.21
CA GLU A 9 6.14 -6.95 -14.90
C GLU A 9 5.64 -6.04 -16.03
N GLU A 10 5.90 -6.42 -17.28
CA GLU A 10 5.47 -5.67 -18.46
C GLU A 10 3.95 -5.64 -18.63
N GLU A 11 3.26 -6.75 -18.31
CA GLU A 11 1.80 -6.79 -18.31
C GLU A 11 1.18 -5.94 -17.20
N ARG A 12 1.81 -5.89 -16.02
CA ARG A 12 1.39 -5.01 -14.91
C ARG A 12 1.55 -3.54 -15.29
N LYS A 13 2.72 -3.16 -15.81
CA LYS A 13 3.00 -1.78 -16.27
C LYS A 13 2.03 -1.33 -17.36
N ARG A 14 1.73 -2.18 -18.35
CA ARG A 14 0.75 -1.86 -19.42
C ARG A 14 -0.64 -1.56 -18.88
N GLN A 15 -1.00 -2.16 -17.75
CA GLN A 15 -2.30 -1.97 -17.09
C GLN A 15 -2.28 -0.84 -16.04
N GLY A 16 -1.16 -0.10 -15.90
CA GLY A 16 -1.00 0.96 -14.91
C GLY A 16 -0.83 0.46 -13.47
N ILE A 17 -0.53 -0.83 -13.28
CA ILE A 17 -0.28 -1.43 -11.97
C ILE A 17 1.18 -1.20 -11.62
N SER A 18 1.43 -0.21 -10.77
CA SER A 18 2.76 0.06 -10.21
C SER A 18 3.06 -0.86 -9.02
N ASP A 19 4.34 -1.08 -8.71
CA ASP A 19 4.77 -1.93 -7.60
C ASP A 19 4.34 -1.38 -6.22
N GLY A 20 4.09 -0.07 -6.13
CA GLY A 20 3.57 0.60 -4.94
C GLY A 20 2.05 0.68 -4.87
N LEU A 21 1.32 0.09 -5.83
CA LEU A 21 -0.15 0.15 -5.84
C LEU A 21 -0.73 -0.73 -4.73
N ILE A 22 -1.37 -0.10 -3.76
CA ILE A 22 -2.12 -0.76 -2.70
C ILE A 22 -3.61 -0.62 -3.00
N ARG A 23 -4.34 -1.72 -2.99
CA ARG A 23 -5.81 -1.74 -3.16
C ARG A 23 -6.47 -2.06 -1.82
N PHE A 24 -7.28 -1.14 -1.32
CA PHE A 24 -8.09 -1.34 -0.13
C PHE A 24 -9.52 -1.74 -0.51
N SER A 25 -10.08 -2.72 0.21
CA SER A 25 -11.51 -3.00 0.20
C SER A 25 -12.08 -2.37 1.46
N VAL A 26 -12.75 -1.22 1.34
CA VAL A 26 -13.35 -0.52 2.47
C VAL A 26 -14.73 -1.10 2.74
N GLY A 27 -15.02 -1.43 4.00
CA GLY A 27 -16.32 -1.93 4.44
C GLY A 27 -17.29 -0.80 4.79
N ILE A 28 -18.15 -1.06 5.77
CA ILE A 28 -19.15 -0.10 6.29
C ILE A 28 -18.79 0.39 7.70
N GLU A 29 -17.52 0.35 8.05
CA GLU A 29 -17.00 0.80 9.34
C GLU A 29 -17.14 2.32 9.52
N GLU A 30 -16.96 2.78 10.75
CA GLU A 30 -16.90 4.21 11.05
C GLU A 30 -15.68 4.84 10.37
N ALA A 31 -15.91 5.96 9.67
CA ALA A 31 -14.88 6.59 8.84
C ALA A 31 -13.68 7.07 9.67
N ASP A 32 -13.92 7.56 10.89
CA ASP A 32 -12.88 8.09 11.77
C ASP A 32 -11.93 6.99 12.25
N ASP A 33 -12.44 5.78 12.50
CA ASP A 33 -11.63 4.63 12.89
C ASP A 33 -10.72 4.20 11.74
N LEU A 34 -11.25 4.13 10.50
CA LEU A 34 -10.47 3.81 9.31
C LEU A 34 -9.35 4.84 9.06
N ILE A 35 -9.65 6.13 9.24
CA ILE A 35 -8.67 7.20 9.10
C ILE A 35 -7.59 7.07 10.18
N ALA A 36 -7.97 6.85 11.44
CA ALA A 36 -7.03 6.71 12.55
C ALA A 36 -6.06 5.53 12.34
N ASP A 37 -6.56 4.40 11.87
CA ASP A 37 -5.75 3.21 11.57
C ASP A 37 -4.75 3.47 10.44
N LEU A 38 -5.19 4.08 9.34
CA LEU A 38 -4.32 4.42 8.22
C LEU A 38 -3.24 5.44 8.63
N GLU A 39 -3.61 6.46 9.41
CA GLU A 39 -2.66 7.43 9.94
C GLU A 39 -1.61 6.77 10.84
N GLN A 40 -2.03 5.87 11.72
CA GLN A 40 -1.14 5.16 12.64
C GLN A 40 -0.14 4.29 11.87
N ALA A 41 -0.60 3.56 10.85
CA ALA A 41 0.25 2.73 9.99
C ALA A 41 1.26 3.58 9.20
N LEU A 42 0.83 4.69 8.59
CA LEU A 42 1.71 5.57 7.82
C LEU A 42 2.77 6.26 8.71
N LYS A 43 2.38 6.69 9.93
CA LYS A 43 3.32 7.26 10.92
C LYS A 43 4.39 6.25 11.35
N ALA A 44 4.06 4.96 11.44
CA ALA A 44 5.02 3.91 11.79
C ALA A 44 6.13 3.76 10.73
N ILE A 45 5.79 3.86 9.44
CA ILE A 45 6.77 3.75 8.34
C ILE A 45 7.63 5.02 8.25
N GLY A 46 7.08 6.20 8.55
CA GLY A 46 7.81 7.47 8.56
C GLY A 46 9.00 7.52 9.54
N ARG A 47 9.03 6.64 10.56
CA ARG A 47 10.13 6.51 11.53
C ARG A 47 11.32 5.68 11.02
N ASN A 48 11.19 4.97 9.89
CA ASN A 48 12.19 4.02 9.42
C ASN A 48 13.29 4.62 8.52
N LYS A 49 13.40 5.95 8.41
CA LYS A 49 14.46 6.63 7.62
C LYS A 49 15.87 6.60 8.24
N LYS A 50 16.11 5.87 9.35
CA LYS A 50 17.42 5.83 10.03
C LYS A 50 18.37 4.72 9.56
N VAL A 51 18.01 3.94 8.53
CA VAL A 51 18.89 2.89 7.96
C VAL A 51 19.12 3.16 6.47
N MET A 52 19.78 4.29 6.17
CA MET A 52 20.52 4.52 4.93
C MET A 52 21.22 5.89 5.05
N SER A 53 22.07 6.03 6.06
CA SER A 53 23.23 6.91 5.94
C SER A 53 24.38 5.97 5.56
N VAL A 54 24.72 5.98 4.27
CA VAL A 54 26.07 5.65 3.82
C VAL A 54 27.00 6.76 4.31
#